data_AF-A0A165KGW9-F1
#
_entry.id   AF-A0A165KGW9-F1
#
_cell.length_a   1.000
_cell.length_b   1.000
_cell.length_c   1.000
_cell.angle_alpha   90.00
_cell.angle_beta   90.00
_cell.angle_gamma   90.00
#
_symmetry.space_group_name_H-M   'P 1'
#
loop_
_entity.id
_entity.type
_entity.pdbx_description
1 polymer ?
#
loop_
_entity_poly.entity_id
_entity_poly.type
_entity_poly.pdbx_seq_one_letter_code
_entity_poly.pdbx_strand_id
1 'polypeptide(L)'
;GQEVDSEISNQLVGLIVYLTIEDKTKDLYLFINSPGGWVIPGIALFDIMQCVPQDVHTICMGLARVMIHQPASSFYQAPSLEFVLEAEELLKIRETLTEV
;
A
#
# COMPACT_ATOMS: atom_id res chain seq x y z
N GLY A 1 1.20 -15.34 -5.57
CA GLY A 1 1.23 -13.98 -5.03
C GLY A 1 1.65 -13.99 -3.58
N GLN A 2 2.09 -12.85 -3.05
CA GLN A 2 2.59 -12.70 -1.69
C GLN A 2 1.92 -11.49 -1.01
N GLU A 3 1.71 -11.58 0.30
CA GLU A 3 1.18 -10.48 1.11
C GLU A 3 2.14 -9.29 1.08
N VAL A 4 1.62 -8.05 1.09
CA VAL A 4 2.45 -6.84 1.16
C VAL A 4 2.71 -6.45 2.61
N ASP A 5 3.95 -6.61 3.06
CA ASP A 5 4.44 -6.14 4.35
C ASP A 5 5.46 -5.00 4.17
N SER A 6 6.03 -4.53 5.29
CA SER A 6 7.04 -3.47 5.29
C SER A 6 8.31 -3.84 4.54
N GLU A 7 8.73 -5.11 4.56
CA GLU A 7 9.96 -5.53 3.89
C GLU A 7 9.80 -5.46 2.37
N ILE A 8 8.72 -6.05 1.84
CA ILE A 8 8.43 -6.04 0.41
C ILE A 8 8.16 -4.62 -0.08
N SER A 9 7.38 -3.84 0.67
CA SER A 9 7.09 -2.45 0.29
C SER A 9 8.38 -1.63 0.19
N ASN A 10 9.29 -1.73 1.17
CA ASN A 10 10.57 -1.05 1.14
C ASN A 10 11.43 -1.47 -0.06
N GLN A 11 11.45 -2.76 -0.40
CA GLN A 11 12.17 -3.26 -1.58
C GLN A 11 11.58 -2.70 -2.88
N LEU A 12 10.25 -2.68 -3.03
CA LEU A 12 9.58 -2.14 -4.21
C LEU A 12 9.78 -0.63 -4.35
N VAL A 13 9.65 0.12 -3.24
CA VAL A 13 9.94 1.57 -3.21
C VAL A 13 11.38 1.83 -3.63
N GLY A 14 12.34 1.08 -3.07
CA GLY A 14 13.74 1.19 -3.45
C GLY A 14 13.98 0.94 -4.94
N LEU A 15 13.31 -0.07 -5.52
CA LEU A 15 13.43 -0.40 -6.93
C LEU A 15 12.82 0.69 -7.84
N ILE A 16 11.64 1.21 -7.49
CA ILE A 16 10.98 2.30 -8.23
C ILE A 16 11.88 3.54 -8.23
N VAL A 17 12.42 3.91 -7.07
CA VAL A 17 13.35 5.05 -6.94
C VAL A 17 14.64 4.80 -7.73
N TYR A 18 15.19 3.59 -7.67
CA TYR A 18 16.40 3.24 -8.40
C TYR A 18 16.19 3.35 -9.92
N LEU A 19 15.13 2.75 -10.47
CA LEU A 19 14.80 2.84 -11.90
C LEU A 19 14.55 4.28 -12.34
N THR A 20 14.01 5.10 -11.46
CA THR A 20 13.81 6.54 -11.67
C THR A 20 15.12 7.33 -11.72
N ILE A 21 16.13 6.92 -10.94
CA ILE A 21 17.45 7.53 -11.02
C ILE A 21 18.15 7.13 -12.32
N GLU A 22 18.00 5.87 -12.75
CA GLU A 22 18.60 5.34 -13.98
C GLU A 22 18.03 6.00 -15.25
N ASP A 23 16.70 6.08 -15.38
CA ASP A 23 16.06 6.70 -16.55
C ASP A 23 14.65 7.21 -16.24
N LYS A 24 14.49 8.54 -16.21
CA LYS A 24 13.22 9.22 -15.95
C LYS A 24 12.28 9.28 -17.15
N THR A 25 12.72 8.82 -18.32
CA THR A 25 11.91 8.89 -19.55
C THR A 25 11.17 7.59 -19.84
N LYS A 26 11.52 6.51 -19.15
CA LYS A 26 10.92 5.19 -19.33
C LYS A 26 9.83 4.95 -18.30
N ASP A 27 8.67 4.58 -18.81
CA ASP A 27 7.55 4.13 -17.99
C ASP A 27 7.91 2.89 -17.16
N LEU A 28 7.29 2.78 -16.00
CA LEU A 28 7.45 1.66 -15.08
C LEU A 28 6.28 0.69 -15.23
N TYR A 29 6.56 -0.60 -15.19
CA TYR A 29 5.53 -1.65 -15.27
C TYR A 29 5.56 -2.49 -14.00
N LEU A 30 4.51 -2.37 -13.20
CA LEU A 30 4.37 -3.08 -11.93
C LEU A 30 3.42 -4.26 -12.09
N PHE A 31 3.94 -5.48 -12.03
CA PHE A 31 3.15 -6.71 -12.08
C PHE A 31 2.68 -7.10 -10.68
N ILE A 32 1.36 -7.13 -10.48
CA ILE A 32 0.74 -7.31 -9.16
C ILE A 32 0.05 -8.66 -9.09
N ASN A 33 0.59 -9.54 -8.26
CA ASN A 33 -0.06 -10.78 -7.83
C ASN A 33 0.01 -10.83 -6.31
N SER A 34 -0.94 -10.20 -5.62
CA SER A 34 -0.96 -10.12 -4.16
C SER A 34 -2.38 -10.28 -3.64
N PRO A 35 -2.60 -10.98 -2.50
CA PRO A 35 -3.88 -11.02 -1.82
C PRO A 35 -4.20 -9.75 -1.01
N GLY A 36 -3.29 -8.77 -0.97
CA GLY A 36 -3.37 -7.61 -0.06
C GLY A 36 -2.28 -7.66 1.02
N GLY A 37 -2.45 -6.92 2.10
CA GLY A 37 -1.51 -6.89 3.22
C GLY A 37 -1.72 -5.67 4.11
N TRP A 38 -0.62 -5.15 4.64
CA TRP A 38 -0.63 -4.04 5.58
C TRP A 38 -0.94 -2.72 4.86
N VAL A 39 -1.83 -1.93 5.45
CA VAL A 39 -2.30 -0.67 4.85
C VAL A 39 -1.16 0.35 4.74
N ILE A 40 -0.36 0.53 5.80
CA ILE A 40 0.70 1.57 5.81
C ILE A 40 1.79 1.30 4.76
N PRO A 41 2.34 0.08 4.63
CA PRO A 41 3.23 -0.27 3.51
C PRO A 41 2.59 -0.08 2.14
N GLY A 42 1.28 -0.33 2.00
CA GLY A 42 0.53 -0.08 0.77
C GLY A 42 0.43 1.40 0.41
N ILE A 43 0.13 2.26 1.39
CA ILE A 43 0.10 3.72 1.21
C ILE A 43 1.49 4.25 0.83
N ALA A 44 2.55 3.78 1.49
CA ALA A 44 3.92 4.19 1.16
C ALA A 44 4.29 3.86 -0.30
N LEU A 45 3.88 2.67 -0.79
CA LEU A 45 4.08 2.29 -2.18
C LEU A 45 3.26 3.16 -3.14
N PHE A 46 2.00 3.42 -2.81
CA PHE A 46 1.13 4.29 -3.58
C PHE A 46 1.69 5.71 -3.70
N ASP A 47 2.13 6.31 -2.60
CA ASP A 47 2.71 7.65 -2.58
C ASP A 47 3.96 7.74 -3.45
N ILE A 48 4.81 6.72 -3.43
CA ILE A 48 6.01 6.68 -4.28
C ILE A 48 5.65 6.58 -5.75
N MET A 49 4.60 5.82 -6.11
CA MET A 49 4.10 5.78 -7.49
C MET A 49 3.58 7.14 -7.96
N GLN A 50 3.00 7.96 -7.08
CA GLN A 50 2.55 9.33 -7.40
C GLN A 50 3.68 10.36 -7.38
N CYS A 51 4.77 10.08 -6.67
CA CYS A 51 5.90 11.00 -6.50
C CYS A 51 6.89 10.95 -7.67
N VAL A 52 7.06 9.79 -8.29
CA VAL A 52 7.97 9.64 -9.44
C VAL A 52 7.40 10.29 -10.70
N PRO A 53 8.25 10.88 -11.57
CA PRO A 53 7.79 11.56 -12.78
C PRO A 53 7.33 10.62 -13.90
N GLN A 54 7.66 9.33 -13.85
CA GLN A 54 7.30 8.36 -14.90
C GLN A 54 5.91 7.77 -14.67
N ASP A 55 5.23 7.43 -15.76
CA ASP A 55 3.96 6.71 -15.67
C ASP A 55 4.19 5.28 -15.16
N VAL A 56 3.48 4.92 -14.08
CA VAL A 56 3.53 3.57 -13.50
C VAL A 56 2.31 2.77 -13.96
N HIS A 57 2.52 1.86 -14.90
CA HIS A 57 1.50 0.94 -15.40
C HIS A 57 1.37 -0.28 -14.49
N THR A 58 0.21 -0.48 -13.89
CA THR A 58 -0.07 -1.65 -13.05
C THR A 58 -0.71 -2.77 -13.85
N ILE A 59 -0.11 -3.96 -13.83
CA ILE A 59 -0.61 -5.15 -14.52
C ILE A 59 -0.99 -6.20 -13.47
N CYS A 60 -2.28 -6.45 -13.34
CA CYS A 60 -2.83 -7.47 -12.45
C CYS A 60 -2.56 -8.88 -13.01
N MET A 61 -1.92 -9.74 -12.22
CA MET A 61 -1.51 -11.10 -12.59
C MET A 61 -2.09 -12.13 -11.60
N GLY A 62 -2.79 -13.14 -12.10
CA GLY A 62 -3.30 -14.26 -11.28
C GLY A 62 -4.51 -13.90 -10.40
N LEU A 63 -4.58 -14.44 -9.17
CA LEU A 63 -5.61 -14.14 -8.16
C LEU A 63 -5.23 -12.87 -7.38
N ALA A 64 -4.81 -11.79 -8.05
CA ALA A 64 -4.91 -10.46 -7.46
C ALA A 64 -6.41 -10.15 -7.34
N ARG A 65 -7.01 -10.74 -6.30
CA ARG A 65 -8.43 -10.68 -6.02
C ARG A 65 -8.68 -9.24 -5.61
N VAL A 66 -9.35 -8.49 -6.49
CA VAL A 66 -9.84 -7.14 -6.24
C VAL A 66 -10.88 -7.23 -5.11
N MET A 67 -10.41 -7.40 -3.88
CA MET A 67 -11.22 -7.31 -2.68
C MET A 67 -10.86 -6.00 -2.01
N ILE A 68 -11.64 -4.97 -2.32
CA ILE A 68 -11.64 -3.76 -1.51
C ILE A 68 -12.58 -4.06 -0.34
N HIS A 69 -12.00 -4.24 0.84
CA HIS A 69 -12.76 -4.33 2.09
C HIS A 69 -12.28 -3.24 3.05
N GLN A 70 -13.13 -2.85 3.99
CA GLN A 70 -12.76 -1.88 5.01
C GLN A 70 -11.53 -2.36 5.79
N PRO A 71 -10.55 -1.49 6.12
CA PRO A 71 -9.39 -1.90 6.90
C PRO A 71 -9.85 -2.55 8.21
N ALA A 72 -9.15 -3.63 8.60
CA ALA A 72 -9.47 -4.38 9.80
C ALA A 72 -8.28 -4.33 10.76
N SER A 73 -8.57 -4.13 12.05
CA SER A 73 -7.62 -4.24 13.15
C SER A 73 -8.25 -5.05 14.29
N SER A 74 -7.44 -5.62 15.17
CA SER A 74 -7.87 -6.44 16.30
C SER A 74 -7.45 -5.81 17.62
N PHE A 75 -8.41 -5.66 18.54
CA PHE A 75 -8.25 -4.91 19.79
C PHE A 75 -8.35 -5.83 21.01
N TYR A 76 -7.38 -6.72 21.23
CA TYR A 76 -7.55 -7.79 22.21
C TYR A 76 -7.29 -7.38 23.68
N GLN A 77 -6.55 -6.29 23.97
CA GLN A 77 -6.10 -5.97 25.35
C GLN A 77 -5.93 -4.48 25.69
N ALA A 78 -6.42 -3.54 24.87
CA ALA A 78 -6.26 -2.11 25.12
C ALA A 78 -7.16 -1.62 26.29
N PRO A 79 -6.64 -0.82 27.25
CA PRO A 79 -7.48 -0.02 28.14
C PRO A 79 -8.50 0.82 27.34
N SER A 80 -9.63 1.15 27.96
CA SER A 80 -10.75 1.82 27.27
C SER A 80 -10.37 3.08 26.47
N LEU A 81 -9.41 3.86 26.96
CA LEU A 81 -8.92 5.05 26.26
C LEU A 81 -8.09 4.71 25.01
N GLU A 82 -7.21 3.72 25.10
CA GLU A 82 -6.35 3.29 23.99
C GLU A 82 -7.19 2.64 22.88
N PHE A 83 -8.22 1.88 23.24
CA PHE A 83 -9.21 1.37 22.29
C PHE A 83 -9.91 2.48 21.48
N VAL A 84 -10.35 3.55 22.15
CA VAL A 84 -11.04 4.67 21.46
C VAL A 84 -10.08 5.38 20.51
N LEU A 85 -8.83 5.60 20.91
CA LEU A 85 -7.81 6.21 20.06
C LEU A 85 -7.52 5.36 18.81
N GLU A 86 -7.29 4.05 18.98
CA GLU A 86 -7.01 3.16 17.84
C GLU A 86 -8.24 3.01 16.91
N ALA A 87 -9.46 3.04 17.45
CA ALA A 87 -10.68 3.04 16.65
C ALA A 87 -10.84 4.33 15.83
N GLU A 88 -10.53 5.50 16.43
CA GLU A 88 -10.51 6.77 15.72
C GLU A 88 -9.46 6.79 14.60
N GLU A 89 -8.27 6.22 14.83
CA GLU A 89 -7.25 6.08 13.78
C GLU A 89 -7.71 5.16 12.65
N LEU A 90 -8.32 4.02 12.96
CA LEU A 90 -8.85 3.12 11.94
C LEU A 90 -9.95 3.78 11.10
N LEU A 91 -10.79 4.62 11.72
CA LEU A 91 -11.80 5.41 11.01
C LEU A 91 -11.16 6.44 10.08
N LYS A 92 -10.15 7.19 10.55
CA LYS A 92 -9.39 8.14 9.72
C LYS A 92 -8.75 7.42 8.53
N ILE A 93 -8.08 6.30 8.77
CA ILE A 93 -7.48 5.47 7.70
C ILE A 93 -8.54 5.04 6.69
N ARG A 94 -9.71 4.58 7.17
CA ARG A 94 -10.82 4.18 6.28
C ARG A 94 -11.32 5.35 5.45
N GLU A 95 -11.46 6.54 6.02
CA GLU A 95 -11.90 7.74 5.30
C GLU A 95 -10.89 8.11 4.23
N THR A 96 -9.60 8.21 4.59
CA THR A 96 -8.52 8.48 3.65
C THR A 96 -8.52 7.49 2.48
N LEU A 97 -8.64 6.18 2.75
CA LEU A 97 -8.66 5.15 1.70
C LEU A 97 -9.90 5.24 0.78
N THR A 98 -10.99 5.85 1.23
CA THR A 98 -12.21 6.03 0.41
C THR A 98 -12.26 7.34 -0.37
N GLU A 99 -11.37 8.28 -0.07
CA GLU A 99 -11.27 9.58 -0.76
C GLU A 99 -10.29 9.58 -1.93
N VAL A 100 -9.43 8.56 -2.04
CA VAL A 100 -8.53 8.32 -3.20
C VAL A 100 -9.32 7.79 -4.40
#